data_AF-A0A351YFE6-F1
#
_entry.id   AF-A0A351YFE6-F1
#
_cell.length_a   1.000
_cell.length_b   1.000
_cell.length_c   1.000
_cell.angle_alpha   90.00
_cell.angle_beta   90.00
_cell.angle_gamma   90.00
#
_symmetry.space_group_name_H-M   'P 1'
#
loop_
_entity.id
_entity.type
_entity.pdbx_description
1 polymer ?
#
loop_
_entity_poly.entity_id
_entity_poly.type
_entity_poly.pdbx_seq_one_letter_code
_entity_poly.pdbx_strand_id
1 'polypeptide(L)'
;MFGGQVGLAGHIHVGNHINIGAQSGIPSTVKGDNRNIMGSPAIDAKQFFKCAAAYKQLPEMLQTITQLKREVEELKKQLNK
;
A
#
# COMPACT_ATOMS: atom_id res chain seq x y z
N MET A 1 -6.89 19.25 -5.99
CA MET A 1 -8.19 18.58 -6.21
C MET A 1 -8.42 17.57 -5.09
N PHE A 2 -9.61 17.53 -4.52
CA PHE A 2 -10.02 16.53 -3.53
C PHE A 2 -11.07 15.61 -4.16
N GLY A 3 -10.84 14.30 -4.15
CA GLY A 3 -11.85 13.32 -4.51
C GLY A 3 -13.00 13.28 -3.49
N GLY A 4 -14.07 12.56 -3.83
CA GLY A 4 -15.21 12.40 -2.93
C GLY A 4 -14.80 11.73 -1.61
N GLN A 5 -15.37 12.20 -0.49
CA GLN A 5 -15.18 11.62 0.84
C GLN A 5 -13.71 11.58 1.32
N VAL A 6 -12.87 12.54 0.94
CA VAL A 6 -11.53 12.69 1.52
C VAL A 6 -11.62 13.20 2.95
N GLY A 7 -10.90 12.55 3.87
CA GLY A 7 -10.73 12.99 5.25
C GLY A 7 -9.37 13.66 5.48
N LEU A 8 -9.37 14.80 6.17
CA LEU A 8 -8.15 15.52 6.56
C LEU A 8 -8.07 15.63 8.08
N ALA A 9 -6.88 15.45 8.65
CA ALA A 9 -6.60 15.82 10.03
C ALA A 9 -6.68 17.36 10.21
N GLY A 10 -7.00 17.79 11.43
CA GLY A 10 -6.97 19.22 11.77
C GLY A 10 -5.54 19.77 11.82
N HIS A 11 -5.40 21.09 11.65
CA HIS A 11 -4.12 21.82 11.75
C HIS A 11 -3.02 21.34 10.78
N ILE A 12 -3.40 20.84 9.60
CA ILE A 12 -2.44 20.45 8.58
C ILE A 12 -2.40 21.46 7.42
N HIS A 13 -1.29 21.44 6.70
CA HIS A 13 -1.16 22.14 5.43
C HIS A 13 -1.11 21.15 4.28
N VAL A 14 -1.71 21.50 3.14
CA VAL A 14 -1.63 20.72 1.90
C VAL A 14 -1.03 21.63 0.85
N GLY A 15 0.08 21.19 0.23
CA GLY A 15 0.74 21.95 -0.82
C GLY A 15 -0.13 22.21 -2.06
N ASN A 16 0.41 22.98 -2.99
CA ASN A 16 -0.31 23.39 -4.19
C ASN A 16 -0.41 22.25 -5.20
N HIS A 17 -1.50 22.26 -5.99
CA HIS A 17 -1.72 21.29 -7.07
C HIS A 17 -1.60 19.82 -6.62
N ILE A 18 -1.98 19.54 -5.37
CA ILE A 18 -2.10 18.17 -4.87
C ILE A 18 -3.45 17.60 -5.33
N ASN A 19 -3.40 16.41 -5.93
CA ASN A 19 -4.58 15.63 -6.27
C ASN A 19 -4.72 14.48 -5.28
N ILE A 20 -5.81 14.50 -4.52
CA ILE A 20 -6.10 13.48 -3.51
C ILE A 20 -7.23 12.60 -4.01
N GLY A 21 -6.97 11.28 -4.10
CA GLY A 21 -7.97 10.29 -4.52
C GLY A 21 -9.18 10.23 -3.59
N ALA A 22 -10.33 9.80 -4.10
CA ALA A 22 -11.53 9.62 -3.28
C ALA A 22 -11.27 8.66 -2.09
N GLN A 23 -11.98 8.87 -0.98
CA GLN A 23 -11.87 8.08 0.25
C GLN A 23 -10.47 8.00 0.87
N SER A 24 -9.60 8.97 0.55
CA SER A 24 -8.27 9.04 1.14
C SER A 24 -8.29 9.72 2.52
N GLY A 25 -7.38 9.31 3.39
CA GLY A 25 -7.18 9.88 4.72
C GLY A 25 -5.83 10.57 4.80
N ILE A 26 -5.82 11.87 5.12
CA ILE A 26 -4.61 12.70 5.23
C ILE A 26 -4.32 12.98 6.71
N PRO A 27 -3.50 12.15 7.39
CA PRO A 27 -3.26 12.30 8.82
C PRO A 27 -2.31 13.45 9.17
N SER A 28 -1.56 13.98 8.21
CA SER A 28 -0.52 14.99 8.46
C SER A 28 -0.26 15.89 7.25
N THR A 29 0.49 16.98 7.47
CA THR A 29 0.85 17.96 6.43
C THR A 29 1.48 17.30 5.21
N VAL A 30 0.90 17.59 4.03
CA VAL A 30 1.39 17.13 2.73
C VAL A 30 2.39 18.15 2.21
N LYS A 31 3.69 17.83 2.31
CA LYS A 31 4.79 18.68 1.82
C LYS A 31 4.91 18.69 0.29
N GLY A 32 5.40 19.79 -0.26
CA GLY A 32 5.65 19.93 -1.71
C GLY A 32 4.38 20.02 -2.54
N ASP A 33 4.56 20.23 -3.85
CA ASP A 33 3.50 20.58 -4.79
C ASP A 33 3.42 19.57 -5.95
N ASN A 34 2.34 19.60 -6.73
CA ASN A 34 2.16 18.82 -7.97
C ASN A 34 2.24 17.28 -7.77
N ARG A 35 1.60 16.75 -6.74
CA ARG A 35 1.62 15.31 -6.43
C ARG A 35 0.23 14.70 -6.46
N ASN A 36 0.16 13.43 -6.85
CA ASN A 36 -1.05 12.62 -6.79
C ASN A 36 -0.91 11.62 -5.64
N ILE A 37 -1.81 11.70 -4.66
CA ILE A 37 -1.78 10.86 -3.46
C ILE A 37 -3.13 10.17 -3.24
N MET A 38 -3.12 8.99 -2.64
CA MET A 38 -4.32 8.19 -2.42
C MET A 38 -4.15 7.22 -1.25
N GLY A 39 -5.26 6.82 -0.65
CA GLY A 39 -5.34 5.78 0.36
C GLY A 39 -5.52 6.34 1.76
N SER A 40 -5.63 5.45 2.74
CA SER A 40 -5.86 5.78 4.14
C SER A 40 -4.93 4.94 5.02
N PRO A 41 -3.77 5.48 5.45
CA PRO A 41 -3.26 6.83 5.20
C PRO A 41 -2.82 7.05 3.75
N ALA A 42 -2.88 8.29 3.27
CA ALA A 42 -2.54 8.61 1.89
C ALA A 42 -1.02 8.53 1.63
N ILE A 43 -0.67 7.88 0.52
CA ILE A 43 0.68 7.73 0.00
C ILE A 43 0.72 8.14 -1.48
N ASP A 44 1.89 8.10 -2.11
CA ASP A 44 2.02 8.32 -3.56
C ASP A 44 1.09 7.37 -4.34
N ALA A 45 0.35 7.91 -5.31
CA ALA A 45 -0.66 7.14 -6.03
C ALA A 45 -0.06 5.92 -6.75
N LYS A 46 1.15 6.03 -7.33
CA LYS A 46 1.79 4.88 -7.99
C LYS A 46 2.14 3.79 -6.98
N GLN A 47 2.60 4.18 -5.79
CA GLN A 47 2.87 3.24 -4.71
C GLN A 47 1.57 2.57 -4.23
N PHE A 48 0.50 3.34 -4.05
CA PHE A 48 -0.82 2.81 -3.68
C PHE A 48 -1.30 1.74 -4.67
N PHE A 49 -1.24 2.01 -5.98
CA PHE A 49 -1.67 1.03 -6.98
C PHE A 49 -0.81 -0.24 -6.98
N LYS A 50 0.50 -0.14 -6.74
CA LYS A 50 1.36 -1.32 -6.57
C LYS A 50 0.94 -2.16 -5.37
N CYS A 51 0.67 -1.52 -4.22
CA CYS A 51 0.18 -2.21 -3.04
C CYS A 51 -1.18 -2.87 -3.27
N ALA A 52 -2.11 -2.18 -3.96
CA ALA A 52 -3.42 -2.74 -4.30
C ALA A 52 -3.31 -3.96 -5.23
N ALA A 53 -2.39 -3.92 -6.22
CA ALA A 53 -2.13 -5.04 -7.11
C ALA A 53 -1.52 -6.25 -6.35
N ALA A 54 -0.65 -6.01 -5.37
CA ALA A 54 -0.11 -7.05 -4.51
C ALA A 54 -1.19 -7.64 -3.59
N TYR A 55 -2.07 -6.80 -3.03
CA TYR A 55 -3.19 -7.24 -2.20
C TYR A 55 -4.12 -8.20 -2.95
N LYS A 56 -4.40 -7.92 -4.23
CA LYS A 56 -5.18 -8.82 -5.09
C LYS A 56 -4.53 -10.21 -5.26
N GLN A 57 -3.20 -10.28 -5.25
CA GLN A 57 -2.42 -11.52 -5.40
C GLN A 57 -2.12 -12.22 -4.08
N LEU A 58 -2.59 -11.68 -2.95
CA LEU A 58 -2.27 -12.20 -1.63
C LEU A 58 -2.69 -13.67 -1.43
N PRO A 59 -3.85 -14.15 -1.94
CA PRO A 59 -4.22 -15.56 -1.82
C PRO A 59 -3.23 -16.49 -2.53
N GLU A 60 -2.82 -16.15 -3.75
CA GLU A 60 -1.85 -16.93 -4.52
C GLU A 60 -0.48 -16.90 -3.83
N MET A 61 -0.04 -15.74 -3.35
CA MET A 61 1.20 -15.61 -2.57
C MET A 61 1.19 -16.50 -1.32
N LEU A 62 0.06 -16.61 -0.61
CA LEU A 62 -0.07 -17.49 0.56
C LEU A 62 0.04 -18.98 0.18
N GLN A 63 -0.53 -19.39 -0.95
CA GLN A 63 -0.38 -20.76 -1.46
C GLN A 63 1.09 -21.05 -1.79
N THR A 64 1.75 -20.14 -2.51
CA THR A 64 3.18 -20.26 -2.84
C THR A 64 4.03 -20.34 -1.58
N ILE A 65 3.81 -19.49 -0.58
CA ILE A 65 4.56 -19.53 0.68
C ILE A 65 4.35 -20.87 1.40
N THR A 66 3.13 -21.41 1.40
CA THR A 66 2.83 -22.70 2.03
C THR A 66 3.56 -23.84 1.32
N GLN A 67 3.57 -23.83 0.00
CA GLN A 67 4.27 -24.80 -0.82
C GLN A 67 5.78 -24.75 -0.58
N LEU A 68 6.37 -23.54 -0.64
CA LEU A 68 7.79 -23.33 -0.38
C LEU A 68 8.20 -23.80 1.02
N LYS A 69 7.36 -23.58 2.05
CA LYS A 69 7.63 -24.09 3.41
C LYS A 69 7.71 -25.62 3.43
N ARG A 70 6.83 -26.32 2.71
CA ARG A 70 6.85 -27.80 2.65
C ARG A 70 8.13 -28.30 2.00
N GLU A 71 8.47 -27.73 0.85
CA GLU A 71 9.69 -28.08 0.10
C GLU A 71 10.95 -27.86 0.94
N VAL A 72 11.02 -26.72 1.65
CA VAL A 72 12.15 -26.42 2.55
C VAL A 72 12.26 -27.46 3.68
N GLU A 73 11.15 -27.88 4.28
CA GLU A 73 11.16 -28.90 5.34
C GLU A 73 11.54 -30.29 4.82
N GLU A 74 11.12 -30.64 3.61
CA GLU A 74 11.55 -31.89 2.95
C GLU A 74 13.06 -31.88 2.67
N LEU A 75 13.59 -30.77 2.15
CA LEU A 75 15.03 -30.61 1.92
C LEU A 75 15.84 -30.72 3.21
N LYS A 76 15.41 -30.05 4.30
CA LYS A 76 16.09 -30.16 5.60
C LYS A 76 16.15 -31.60 6.13
N LYS A 77 15.09 -32.39 5.93
CA LYS A 77 15.08 -33.82 6.32
C LYS A 77 16.08 -34.66 5.51
N GLN A 78 16.33 -34.28 4.26
CA GLN A 78 17.31 -34.96 3.41
C GLN A 78 18.74 -34.60 3.80
N LEU A 79 19.01 -33.35 4.21
CA LEU A 79 20.34 -32.93 4.68
C LEU A 79 20.69 -33.45 6.09
N ASN A 80 19.68 -33.70 6.94
CA ASN A 80 19.88 -34.21 8.30
C ASN A 80 19.84 -35.75 8.38
N LYS A 81 19.87 -36.44 7.23
CA LYS A 81 20.16 -37.88 7.12
C LYS A 81 21.62 -38.07 6.74
#